data_AF-A0AAV5ZMK9-F1
#
_entry.id   AF-A0AAV5ZMK9-F1
#
_cell.length_a   1.000
_cell.length_b   1.000
_cell.length_c   1.000
_cell.angle_alpha   90.00
_cell.angle_beta   90.00
_cell.angle_gamma   90.00
#
_symmetry.space_group_name_H-M   'P 1'
#
loop_
_entity.id
_entity.type
_entity.pdbx_description
1 polymer ?
#
loop_
_entity_poly.entity_id
_entity_poly.type
_entity_poly.pdbx_seq_one_letter_code
_entity_poly.pdbx_strand_id
1 'polypeptide(L)'
;MNRTMLAAIAIALLSSGCVVRASGPRAVIVAEPVPPPVVVAPQPVYVAPPQPVYVTPTPVVIQPPLLVAPPRIVIVPGTQVYTVPTASYNVFVYGGQYYSYHQGTWFHAPRHGAAWTPVAVAAVPVQVRNVPAKHWKVPPPEKAAERERNCPPGHAKKGEC
;
A
#
# COMPACT_ATOMS: atom_id res chain seq x y z
N MET A 1 -31.16 -41.97 122.77
CA MET A 1 -31.36 -43.40 122.43
C MET A 1 -32.86 -43.70 122.56
N ASN A 2 -33.49 -44.21 121.49
CA ASN A 2 -34.70 -45.07 121.43
C ASN A 2 -35.21 -45.01 119.97
N ARG A 3 -34.74 -45.78 118.98
CA ARG A 3 -34.24 -47.16 118.86
C ARG A 3 -35.30 -48.26 118.65
N THR A 4 -36.56 -47.98 118.39
CA THR A 4 -37.55 -49.05 118.09
C THR A 4 -38.78 -48.53 117.33
N MET A 5 -38.63 -48.07 116.09
CA MET A 5 -39.66 -48.32 115.05
C MET A 5 -39.06 -48.05 113.68
N LEU A 6 -38.01 -48.83 113.42
CA LEU A 6 -37.24 -48.89 112.20
C LEU A 6 -37.79 -49.98 111.27
N ALA A 7 -39.01 -50.46 111.47
CA ALA A 7 -39.47 -51.69 110.83
C ALA A 7 -40.98 -51.67 110.57
N ALA A 8 -41.42 -50.98 109.51
CA ALA A 8 -42.72 -51.29 108.92
C ALA A 8 -42.99 -50.72 107.53
N ILE A 9 -42.23 -49.74 107.01
CA ILE A 9 -42.56 -49.16 105.69
C ILE A 9 -41.33 -49.15 104.79
N ALA A 10 -40.72 -50.32 104.65
CA ALA A 10 -39.68 -50.61 103.67
C ALA A 10 -40.25 -51.09 102.32
N ILE A 11 -41.57 -51.04 102.11
CA ILE A 11 -42.23 -51.60 100.90
C ILE A 11 -43.26 -50.61 100.34
N ALA A 12 -42.82 -49.42 99.93
CA ALA A 12 -43.60 -48.53 99.07
C ALA A 12 -42.71 -47.67 98.15
N LEU A 13 -41.46 -48.09 97.91
CA LEU A 13 -40.46 -47.33 97.13
C LEU A 13 -40.22 -47.89 95.72
N LEU A 14 -41.09 -48.78 95.21
CA LEU A 14 -40.78 -49.58 94.01
C LEU A 14 -41.59 -49.25 92.75
N SER A 15 -42.38 -48.18 92.70
CA SER A 15 -43.19 -47.92 91.50
C SER A 15 -43.34 -46.44 91.14
N SER A 16 -42.24 -45.68 91.14
CA SER A 16 -42.24 -44.39 90.45
C SER A 16 -40.90 -44.14 89.78
N GLY A 17 -40.62 -44.97 88.76
CA GLY A 17 -39.60 -44.63 87.77
C GLY A 17 -40.18 -43.56 86.83
N CYS A 18 -39.82 -42.30 87.04
CA CYS A 18 -40.10 -41.25 86.06
C CYS A 18 -39.33 -41.55 84.77
N VAL A 19 -40.00 -42.04 83.73
CA VAL A 19 -39.44 -42.06 82.38
C VAL A 19 -39.44 -40.63 81.86
N VAL A 20 -38.31 -39.93 82.04
CA VAL A 20 -38.11 -38.63 81.39
C VAL A 20 -37.76 -38.91 79.93
N ARG A 21 -38.73 -38.77 79.03
CA ARG A 21 -38.44 -38.68 77.59
C ARG A 21 -37.73 -37.36 77.34
N ALA A 22 -36.43 -37.40 77.07
CA ALA A 22 -35.70 -36.26 76.55
C ALA A 22 -36.13 -36.03 75.10
N SER A 23 -36.93 -34.98 74.86
CA SER A 23 -37.24 -34.50 73.52
C SER A 23 -36.03 -33.73 72.99
N GLY A 24 -35.15 -34.42 72.26
CA GLY A 24 -34.06 -33.74 71.54
C GLY A 24 -34.63 -32.81 70.45
N PRO A 25 -33.91 -31.72 70.09
CA PRO A 25 -34.35 -30.85 69.00
C PRO A 25 -34.46 -31.64 67.70
N ARG A 26 -35.53 -31.40 66.93
CA ARG A 26 -35.67 -31.97 65.59
C ARG A 26 -34.50 -31.50 64.73
N ALA A 27 -33.82 -32.43 64.06
CA ALA A 27 -32.82 -32.10 63.07
C ALA A 27 -33.49 -31.29 61.94
N VAL A 28 -33.10 -30.03 61.80
CA VAL A 28 -33.48 -29.20 60.64
C VAL A 28 -32.41 -29.44 59.58
N ILE A 29 -32.75 -30.15 58.52
CA ILE A 29 -31.89 -30.25 57.34
C ILE A 29 -31.99 -28.92 56.59
N VAL A 30 -30.95 -28.10 56.70
CA VAL A 30 -30.79 -26.91 55.86
C VAL A 30 -30.24 -27.38 54.53
N ALA A 31 -31.11 -27.51 53.53
CA ALA A 31 -30.66 -27.75 52.16
C ALA A 31 -30.03 -26.45 51.63
N GLU A 32 -28.72 -26.46 51.39
CA GLU A 32 -28.06 -25.35 50.71
C GLU A 32 -28.58 -25.28 49.26
N PRO A 33 -28.96 -24.09 48.76
CA PRO A 33 -29.47 -23.95 47.40
C PRO A 33 -28.36 -24.28 46.39
N VAL A 34 -28.64 -25.19 45.46
CA VAL A 34 -27.70 -25.55 44.38
C VAL A 34 -27.39 -24.30 43.56
N PRO A 35 -26.12 -23.94 43.37
CA PRO A 35 -25.77 -22.76 42.58
C PRO A 35 -26.25 -22.93 41.13
N PRO A 36 -26.72 -21.86 40.48
CA PRO A 36 -27.11 -21.94 39.08
C PRO A 36 -25.92 -22.38 38.21
N PRO A 37 -26.16 -23.12 37.12
CA PRO A 37 -25.09 -23.52 36.22
C PRO A 37 -24.43 -22.28 35.60
N VAL A 38 -23.10 -22.23 35.65
CA VAL A 38 -22.32 -21.18 34.99
C VAL A 38 -22.31 -21.46 33.49
N VAL A 39 -23.07 -20.69 32.72
CA VAL A 39 -23.05 -20.76 31.26
C VAL A 39 -21.88 -19.94 30.72
N VAL A 40 -20.86 -20.60 30.18
CA VAL A 40 -19.72 -19.94 29.52
C VAL A 40 -20.11 -19.64 28.07
N ALA A 41 -20.35 -18.37 27.74
CA ALA A 41 -20.55 -17.96 26.35
C ALA A 41 -19.20 -17.93 25.60
N PRO A 42 -19.14 -18.42 24.34
CA PRO A 42 -17.93 -18.33 23.53
C PRO A 42 -17.62 -16.87 23.22
N GLN A 43 -16.34 -16.49 23.31
CA GLN A 43 -15.91 -15.15 22.95
C GLN A 43 -15.90 -14.98 21.42
N PRO A 44 -16.26 -13.81 20.88
CA PRO A 44 -16.21 -13.57 19.44
C PRO A 44 -14.76 -13.57 18.95
N VAL A 45 -14.49 -14.30 17.87
CA VAL A 45 -13.20 -14.25 17.16
C VAL A 45 -13.24 -13.10 16.17
N TYR A 46 -12.44 -12.06 16.40
CA TYR A 46 -12.27 -10.97 15.44
C TYR A 46 -11.27 -11.37 14.35
N VAL A 47 -11.76 -11.50 13.11
CA VAL A 47 -10.91 -11.70 11.94
C VAL A 47 -10.46 -10.33 11.44
N ALA A 48 -9.15 -10.11 11.35
CA ALA A 48 -8.61 -8.90 10.76
C ALA A 48 -8.98 -8.83 9.27
N PRO A 49 -9.45 -7.67 8.76
CA PRO A 49 -9.72 -7.51 7.34
C PRO A 49 -8.43 -7.74 6.53
N PRO A 50 -8.51 -8.36 5.34
CA PRO A 50 -7.35 -8.53 4.47
C PRO A 50 -6.77 -7.16 4.12
N GLN A 51 -5.44 -7.04 4.13
CA GLN A 51 -4.80 -5.77 3.77
C GLN A 51 -5.06 -5.45 2.29
N PRO A 52 -5.36 -4.18 1.94
CA PRO A 52 -5.54 -3.79 0.55
C PRO A 52 -4.22 -3.94 -0.21
N VAL A 53 -4.28 -4.59 -1.37
CA VAL A 53 -3.14 -4.67 -2.29
C VAL A 53 -3.16 -3.44 -3.20
N TYR A 54 -2.19 -2.55 -3.03
CA TYR A 54 -2.02 -1.40 -3.93
C TYR A 54 -1.27 -1.83 -5.18
N VAL A 55 -1.96 -1.90 -6.31
CA VAL A 55 -1.32 -2.09 -7.61
C VAL A 55 -0.85 -0.73 -8.11
N THR A 56 0.47 -0.52 -8.15
CA THR A 56 1.03 0.67 -8.82
C THR A 56 0.87 0.49 -10.34
N PRO A 57 0.16 1.39 -11.04
CA PRO A 57 0.01 1.28 -12.48
C PRO A 57 1.38 1.39 -13.15
N THR A 58 1.66 0.48 -14.10
CA THR A 58 2.83 0.62 -14.96
C THR A 58 2.70 1.89 -15.80
N PRO A 59 3.73 2.76 -15.85
CA PRO A 59 3.68 3.97 -16.65
C PRO A 59 3.51 3.61 -18.13
N VAL A 60 2.51 4.20 -18.79
CA VAL A 60 2.28 4.03 -20.22
C VAL A 60 3.29 4.90 -20.97
N VAL A 61 4.23 4.28 -21.67
CA VAL A 61 5.26 4.96 -22.46
C VAL A 61 4.75 5.14 -23.89
N ILE A 62 4.41 6.37 -24.28
CA ILE A 62 3.92 6.68 -25.63
C ILE A 62 5.10 6.84 -26.58
N GLN A 63 5.24 5.90 -27.50
CA GLN A 63 6.31 5.90 -28.50
C GLN A 63 6.08 6.96 -29.59
N PRO A 64 7.15 7.47 -30.23
CA PRO A 64 7.02 8.32 -31.40
C PRO A 64 6.42 7.56 -32.60
N PRO A 65 5.85 8.28 -33.59
CA PRO A 65 5.43 7.68 -34.85
C PRO A 65 6.57 6.95 -35.58
N LEU A 66 6.27 5.86 -36.29
CA LEU A 66 7.28 5.12 -37.05
C LEU A 66 7.71 5.89 -38.31
N LEU A 67 9.02 5.93 -38.58
CA LEU A 67 9.58 6.47 -39.83
C LEU A 67 9.53 5.38 -40.92
N VAL A 68 8.36 5.18 -41.54
CA VAL A 68 8.09 4.04 -42.42
C VAL A 68 8.98 4.02 -43.68
N ALA A 69 9.27 5.18 -44.25
CA ALA A 69 10.15 5.32 -45.41
C ALA A 69 11.47 6.00 -45.01
N PRO A 70 12.57 5.79 -45.78
CA PRO A 70 13.82 6.51 -45.57
C PRO A 70 13.59 8.03 -45.57
N PRO A 71 13.80 8.73 -44.44
CA PRO A 71 13.54 10.16 -44.38
C PRO A 71 14.68 10.96 -45.01
N ARG A 72 14.36 12.14 -45.54
CA ARG A 72 15.39 13.14 -45.86
C ARG A 72 16.02 13.64 -44.56
N ILE A 73 17.33 13.45 -44.43
CA ILE A 73 18.12 13.97 -43.31
C ILE A 73 18.92 15.21 -43.74
N VAL A 74 19.06 16.17 -42.83
CA VAL A 74 19.84 17.40 -43.05
C VAL A 74 20.73 17.63 -41.84
N ILE A 75 21.98 18.05 -42.05
CA ILE A 75 22.92 18.33 -40.97
C ILE A 75 22.44 19.54 -40.14
N VAL A 76 22.54 19.43 -38.82
CA VAL A 76 22.35 20.56 -37.92
C VAL A 76 23.64 21.40 -37.93
N PRO A 77 23.59 22.69 -38.33
CA PRO A 77 24.77 23.53 -38.46
C PRO A 77 25.65 23.55 -37.21
N GLY A 78 26.97 23.45 -37.39
CA GLY A 78 27.94 23.46 -36.28
C GLY A 78 27.98 22.18 -35.45
N THR A 79 27.32 21.10 -35.89
CA THR A 79 27.29 19.81 -35.17
C THR A 79 27.54 18.63 -36.10
N GLN A 80 27.67 17.43 -35.53
CA GLN A 80 27.71 16.15 -36.25
C GLN A 80 26.34 15.43 -36.25
N VAL A 81 25.29 16.12 -35.84
CA VAL A 81 23.94 15.55 -35.72
C VAL A 81 23.13 15.96 -36.95
N TYR A 82 22.36 15.02 -37.48
CA TYR A 82 21.39 15.30 -38.54
C TYR A 82 19.99 15.36 -37.94
N THR A 83 19.08 16.07 -38.60
CA THR A 83 17.66 16.10 -38.27
C THR A 83 16.82 15.68 -39.47
N VAL A 84 15.55 15.34 -39.22
CA VAL A 84 14.55 15.06 -40.26
C VAL A 84 13.58 16.24 -40.34
N PRO A 85 13.72 17.16 -41.31
CA PRO A 85 12.89 18.35 -41.39
C PRO A 85 11.41 18.05 -41.60
N THR A 86 11.11 16.95 -42.30
CA THR A 86 9.75 16.52 -42.66
C THR A 86 8.99 15.85 -41.51
N ALA A 87 9.67 15.45 -40.42
CA ALA A 87 9.00 14.88 -39.26
C ALA A 87 8.25 15.97 -38.49
N SER A 88 7.10 15.66 -37.88
CA SER A 88 6.36 16.60 -37.01
C SER A 88 6.86 16.61 -35.56
N TYR A 89 7.79 15.71 -35.23
CA TYR A 89 8.35 15.51 -33.88
C TYR A 89 9.88 15.48 -33.94
N ASN A 90 10.54 15.51 -32.78
CA ASN A 90 12.00 15.51 -32.73
C ASN A 90 12.57 14.22 -33.32
N VAL A 91 13.42 14.35 -34.33
CA VAL A 91 14.22 13.24 -34.83
C VAL A 91 15.63 13.75 -35.04
N PHE A 92 16.57 13.11 -34.36
CA PHE A 92 17.99 13.36 -34.47
C PHE A 92 18.69 12.08 -34.91
N VAL A 93 19.65 12.20 -35.82
CA VAL A 93 20.43 11.06 -36.33
C VAL A 93 21.90 11.31 -36.03
N TYR A 94 22.53 10.35 -35.38
CA TYR A 94 23.94 10.40 -35.00
C TYR A 94 24.55 9.00 -35.09
N GLY A 95 25.67 8.86 -35.79
CA GLY A 95 26.29 7.56 -36.06
C GLY A 95 25.38 6.57 -36.78
N GLY A 96 24.45 7.06 -37.62
CA GLY A 96 23.45 6.25 -38.32
C GLY A 96 22.29 5.75 -37.45
N GLN A 97 22.30 6.04 -36.15
CA GLN A 97 21.22 5.70 -35.21
C GLN A 97 20.25 6.88 -35.07
N TYR A 98 18.98 6.57 -34.81
CA TYR A 98 17.90 7.54 -34.68
C TYR A 98 17.54 7.73 -33.20
N TYR A 99 17.34 8.97 -32.81
CA TYR A 99 16.98 9.36 -31.45
C TYR A 99 15.81 10.34 -31.47
N SER A 100 14.89 10.17 -30.52
CA SER A 100 13.74 11.05 -30.37
C SER A 100 13.45 11.29 -28.90
N TYR A 101 13.24 12.55 -28.52
CA TYR A 101 12.62 12.90 -27.25
C TYR A 101 11.12 13.08 -27.47
N HIS A 102 10.31 12.24 -26.81
CA HIS A 102 8.87 12.20 -26.98
C HIS A 102 8.19 11.97 -25.63
N GLN A 103 7.32 12.90 -25.25
CA GLN A 103 6.55 12.86 -23.98
C GLN A 103 7.38 12.53 -22.73
N GLY A 104 8.51 13.22 -22.54
CA GLY A 104 9.34 13.02 -21.34
C GLY A 104 10.32 11.85 -21.43
N THR A 105 10.23 11.01 -22.46
CA THR A 105 11.06 9.81 -22.61
C THR A 105 11.94 9.92 -23.84
N TRP A 106 13.18 9.44 -23.71
CA TRP A 106 14.07 9.27 -24.86
C TRP A 106 13.84 7.93 -25.52
N PHE A 107 13.88 7.91 -26.85
CA PHE A 107 13.77 6.73 -27.67
C PHE A 107 14.95 6.63 -28.61
N HIS A 108 15.31 5.39 -28.91
CA HIS A 108 16.32 5.01 -29.89
C HIS A 108 15.71 4.07 -30.92
N ALA A 109 16.14 4.19 -32.17
CA ALA A 109 15.91 3.20 -33.20
C ALA A 109 17.19 3.01 -34.03
N PRO A 110 17.56 1.77 -34.38
CA PRO A 110 18.81 1.50 -35.09
C PRO A 110 18.80 1.92 -36.56
N ARG A 111 17.62 2.16 -37.13
CA ARG A 111 17.39 2.59 -38.52
C ARG A 111 15.97 3.11 -38.66
N HIS A 112 15.67 3.77 -39.78
CA HIS A 112 14.28 4.04 -40.15
C HIS A 112 13.49 2.72 -40.30
N GLY A 113 12.19 2.78 -40.03
CA GLY A 113 11.29 1.62 -40.03
C GLY A 113 11.49 0.63 -38.89
N ALA A 114 12.48 0.80 -38.01
CA ALA A 114 12.61 0.00 -36.80
C ALA A 114 11.74 0.57 -35.66
N ALA A 115 11.27 -0.32 -34.78
CA ALA A 115 10.51 0.08 -33.60
C ALA A 115 11.36 0.96 -32.66
N TRP A 116 10.71 1.94 -32.04
CA TRP A 116 11.34 2.80 -31.05
C TRP A 116 11.49 2.05 -29.73
N THR A 117 12.69 2.08 -29.15
CA THR A 117 12.97 1.49 -27.83
C THR A 117 13.26 2.62 -26.84
N PRO A 118 12.61 2.64 -25.67
CA PRO A 118 12.92 3.65 -24.65
C PRO A 118 14.37 3.48 -24.17
N VAL A 119 15.06 4.60 -23.96
CA VAL A 119 16.47 4.62 -23.56
C VAL A 119 16.68 5.65 -22.46
N ALA A 120 17.57 5.34 -21.51
CA ALA A 120 17.94 6.28 -20.47
C ALA A 120 18.67 7.49 -21.05
N VAL A 121 18.49 8.68 -20.46
CA VAL A 121 19.15 9.93 -20.87
C VAL A 121 20.67 9.76 -20.97
N ALA A 122 21.28 8.99 -20.06
CA ALA A 122 22.72 8.74 -20.03
C ALA A 122 23.24 7.94 -21.23
N ALA A 123 22.40 7.09 -21.84
CA ALA A 123 22.74 6.32 -23.03
C ALA A 123 22.50 7.10 -24.34
N VAL A 124 21.89 8.28 -24.27
CA VAL A 124 21.78 9.18 -25.43
C VAL A 124 23.11 9.92 -25.63
N PRO A 125 23.69 9.89 -26.85
CA PRO A 125 24.93 10.59 -27.15
C PRO A 125 24.87 12.07 -26.75
N VAL A 126 25.96 12.59 -26.18
CA VAL A 126 26.00 13.97 -25.69
C VAL A 126 25.77 14.97 -26.82
N GLN A 127 26.21 14.63 -28.04
CA GLN A 127 26.03 15.40 -29.26
C GLN A 127 24.55 15.60 -29.58
N VAL A 128 23.72 14.56 -29.39
CA VAL A 128 22.26 14.63 -29.60
C VAL A 128 21.59 15.48 -28.52
N ARG A 129 22.00 15.33 -27.26
CA ARG A 129 21.46 16.13 -26.14
C ARG A 129 21.82 17.61 -26.25
N ASN A 130 22.99 17.92 -26.81
CA ASN A 130 23.50 19.27 -26.97
C ASN A 130 23.05 19.97 -28.25
N VAL A 131 22.16 19.36 -29.05
CA VAL A 131 21.58 20.03 -30.22
C VAL A 131 20.97 21.38 -29.80
N PRO A 132 21.29 22.49 -30.50
CA PRO A 132 20.77 23.81 -30.15
C PRO A 132 19.25 23.86 -30.19
N ALA A 133 18.64 24.59 -29.25
CA ALA A 133 17.19 24.60 -29.05
C ALA A 133 16.35 24.94 -30.30
N LYS A 134 16.90 25.76 -31.20
CA LYS A 134 16.28 26.14 -32.49
C LYS A 134 15.94 24.94 -33.39
N HIS A 135 16.66 23.82 -33.27
CA HIS A 135 16.44 22.64 -34.10
C HIS A 135 15.49 21.61 -33.47
N TRP A 136 14.91 21.93 -32.31
CA TRP A 136 13.91 21.09 -31.65
C TRP A 136 12.51 21.49 -32.09
N LYS A 137 11.73 20.50 -32.53
CA LYS A 137 10.31 20.67 -32.87
C LYS A 137 9.46 20.73 -31.60
N VAL A 138 9.74 19.82 -30.66
CA VAL A 138 9.07 19.75 -29.34
C VAL A 138 10.16 19.70 -28.26
N PRO A 139 10.74 20.85 -27.87
CA PRO A 139 11.87 20.86 -26.95
C PRO A 139 11.48 20.34 -25.55
N PRO A 140 12.39 19.67 -24.84
CA PRO A 140 12.27 19.50 -23.40
C PRO A 140 12.31 20.86 -22.68
N PRO A 141 11.85 20.96 -21.42
CA PRO A 141 11.70 22.23 -20.71
C PRO A 141 12.97 23.08 -20.70
N GLU A 142 14.14 22.47 -20.51
CA GLU A 142 15.42 23.17 -20.51
C GLU A 142 15.75 23.81 -21.87
N LYS A 143 15.42 23.12 -22.97
CA LYS A 143 15.61 23.59 -24.34
C LYS A 143 14.57 24.64 -24.71
N ALA A 144 13.33 24.51 -24.24
CA ALA A 144 12.30 25.52 -24.43
C ALA A 144 12.74 26.85 -23.78
N ALA A 145 13.24 26.79 -22.55
CA ALA A 145 13.76 27.94 -21.85
C ALA A 145 15.02 28.54 -22.50
N GLU A 146 15.91 27.70 -23.06
CA GLU A 146 17.06 28.15 -23.87
C GLU A 146 16.60 28.94 -25.10
N ARG A 147 15.62 28.41 -25.85
CA ARG A 147 15.07 29.08 -27.03
C ARG A 147 14.45 30.43 -26.69
N GLU A 148 13.68 30.50 -25.60
CA GLU A 148 13.07 31.75 -25.13
C GLU A 148 14.13 32.79 -24.74
N ARG A 149 15.14 32.40 -23.96
CA ARG A 149 16.24 33.30 -23.56
C ARG A 149 17.04 33.83 -24.76
N ASN A 150 17.21 33.01 -25.78
CA ASN A 150 17.94 33.37 -27.00
C ASN A 150 17.05 34.06 -28.04
N CYS A 151 15.77 34.29 -27.75
CA CYS A 151 14.87 34.96 -28.67
C CYS A 151 15.16 36.47 -28.69
N PRO A 152 15.39 37.07 -29.87
CA PRO A 152 15.65 38.51 -29.95
C PRO A 152 14.43 39.32 -29.46
N PRO A 153 14.67 40.50 -28.83
CA PRO A 153 13.59 41.40 -28.44
C PRO A 153 12.66 41.71 -29.61
N GLY A 154 11.34 41.56 -29.41
CA GLY A 154 10.31 41.86 -30.42
C GLY A 154 9.81 40.66 -31.25
N HIS A 155 10.49 39.51 -31.22
CA HIS A 155 10.08 38.32 -31.98
C HIS A 155 9.19 37.33 -31.19
N ALA A 156 9.22 37.39 -29.86
CA ALA A 156 8.43 36.51 -28.99
C ALA A 156 6.91 36.59 -29.23
N LYS A 157 6.37 37.79 -29.52
CA LYS A 157 4.91 37.97 -29.76
C LYS A 157 4.41 37.35 -31.08
N LYS A 158 5.30 36.99 -32.00
CA LYS A 158 4.96 36.40 -33.30
C LYS A 158 5.16 34.88 -33.36
N GLY A 159 5.68 34.27 -32.30
CA GLY A 159 6.06 32.85 -32.29
C GLY A 159 7.26 32.53 -33.19
N GLU A 160 8.09 33.54 -33.50
CA GLU A 160 9.23 33.43 -34.43
C GLU A 160 10.58 33.22 -33.70
N CYS A 161 10.53 32.63 -32.51
CA CYS A 161 11.67 32.06 -31.79
C CYS A 161 11.87 30.59 -32.23
#